data_AF-A0A2L0PJ56-F1
#
_entry.id   AF-A0A2L0PJ56-F1
#
_cell.length_a   1.000
_cell.length_b   1.000
_cell.length_c   1.000
_cell.angle_alpha   90.00
_cell.angle_beta   90.00
_cell.angle_gamma   90.00
#
_symmetry.space_group_name_H-M   'P 1'
#
loop_
_entity.id
_entity.type
_entity.pdbx_description
1 polymer ?
#
loop_
_entity_poly.entity_id
_entity_poly.type
_entity_poly.pdbx_seq_one_letter_code
_entity_poly.pdbx_strand_id
1 'polypeptide(L)'
;MKKLIALTVFLLAANVAMANETCSSSIKNRTIQGDVRISGSCSLSEVNVRGDVIILPGATLTLTNSVVDGDVESRNRFKEVVMIKNTINGDVDLERGTRVRLVENTVHGNVDLEYTSGEAEFDRNRISGDLKIDKGQTSRLNANTISGDLELERNTGRLLLSGNHVSGDLECKRNSQNPTGNQNQVTGRKMGQCSNM
;
A
#
# COMPACT_ATOMS: atom_id res chain seq x y z
N MET A 1 67.70 23.17 1.44
CA MET A 1 66.38 23.36 2.08
C MET A 1 65.32 23.44 0.98
N LYS A 2 64.72 22.32 0.57
CA LYS A 2 63.60 22.31 -0.40
C LYS A 2 62.30 22.24 0.41
N LYS A 3 61.48 23.31 0.36
CA LYS A 3 60.18 23.36 1.03
C LYS A 3 59.17 22.54 0.22
N LEU A 4 58.62 21.48 0.82
CA LEU A 4 57.44 20.78 0.32
C LEU A 4 56.23 21.72 0.44
N ILE A 5 55.51 21.94 -0.65
CA ILE A 5 54.19 22.58 -0.64
C ILE A 5 53.17 21.44 -0.58
N ALA A 6 52.48 21.31 0.55
CA ALA A 6 51.36 20.38 0.69
C ALA A 6 50.12 21.02 0.03
N LEU A 7 49.64 20.41 -1.06
CA LEU A 7 48.41 20.79 -1.73
C LEU A 7 47.25 20.06 -1.04
N THR A 8 46.55 20.75 -0.14
CA THR A 8 45.33 20.24 0.48
C THR A 8 44.17 20.30 -0.51
N VAL A 9 43.77 19.14 -1.03
CA VAL A 9 42.55 18.98 -1.82
C VAL A 9 41.36 18.98 -0.88
N PHE A 10 40.53 20.03 -0.95
CA PHE A 10 39.28 20.13 -0.21
C PHE A 10 38.19 19.41 -1.03
N LEU A 11 37.82 18.18 -0.65
CA LEU A 11 36.63 17.53 -1.20
C LEU A 11 35.39 18.23 -0.62
N LEU A 12 34.71 19.06 -1.41
CA LEU A 12 33.35 19.48 -1.09
C LEU A 12 32.42 18.30 -1.34
N ALA A 13 31.98 17.62 -0.27
CA ALA A 13 30.81 16.76 -0.34
C ALA A 13 29.58 17.66 -0.56
N ALA A 14 29.05 17.69 -1.78
CA ALA A 14 27.76 18.30 -2.02
C ALA A 14 26.69 17.42 -1.34
N ASN A 15 26.14 17.89 -0.24
CA ASN A 15 24.92 17.32 0.32
C ASN A 15 23.80 17.59 -0.68
N VAL A 16 23.53 16.63 -1.58
CA VAL A 16 22.36 16.70 -2.44
C VAL A 16 21.16 16.41 -1.55
N ALA A 17 20.53 17.45 -1.02
CA ALA A 17 19.19 17.33 -0.48
C ALA A 17 18.30 16.92 -1.65
N MET A 18 17.88 15.65 -1.69
CA MET A 18 16.95 15.16 -2.70
C MET A 18 15.63 15.90 -2.51
N ALA A 19 15.26 16.73 -3.48
CA ALA A 19 13.99 17.42 -3.45
C ALA A 19 12.87 16.40 -3.70
N ASN A 20 11.85 16.43 -2.84
CA ASN A 20 10.66 15.63 -3.05
C ASN A 20 9.99 16.01 -4.37
N GLU A 21 9.68 15.00 -5.17
CA GLU A 21 9.05 15.23 -6.47
C GLU A 21 7.54 15.26 -6.32
N THR A 22 6.85 16.13 -7.07
CA THR A 22 5.38 16.11 -7.14
C THR A 22 4.97 15.60 -8.52
N CYS A 23 4.11 14.58 -8.55
CA CYS A 23 3.50 14.08 -9.76
C CYS A 23 2.06 14.60 -9.87
N SER A 24 1.69 15.12 -11.04
CA SER A 24 0.33 15.59 -11.34
C SER A 24 -0.24 15.09 -12.66
N SER A 25 0.49 14.21 -13.35
CA SER A 25 0.07 13.63 -14.63
C SER A 25 0.63 12.23 -14.83
N SER A 26 1.92 12.11 -15.13
CA SER A 26 2.57 10.81 -15.27
C SER A 26 4.08 10.87 -15.13
N ILE A 27 4.67 9.84 -14.53
CA ILE A 27 6.11 9.58 -14.54
C ILE A 27 6.32 8.12 -14.97
N LYS A 28 7.27 7.89 -15.89
CA LYS A 28 7.54 6.54 -16.41
C LYS A 28 9.03 6.25 -16.57
N ASN A 29 9.40 4.97 -16.43
CA ASN A 29 10.70 4.41 -16.80
C ASN A 29 11.92 5.17 -16.22
N ARG A 30 11.88 5.46 -14.92
CA ARG A 30 13.02 6.10 -14.24
C ARG A 30 13.02 5.89 -12.74
N THR A 31 14.17 6.17 -12.14
CA THR A 31 14.35 6.19 -10.69
C THR A 31 14.11 7.59 -10.13
N ILE A 32 13.34 7.67 -9.05
CA ILE A 32 13.15 8.87 -8.24
C ILE A 32 13.88 8.62 -6.91
N GLN A 33 14.82 9.51 -6.57
CA GLN A 33 15.77 9.28 -5.47
C GLN A 33 15.22 9.60 -4.08
N GLY A 34 13.99 10.10 -3.97
CA GLY A 34 13.33 10.37 -2.71
C GLY A 34 11.82 10.21 -2.88
N ASP A 35 11.05 10.90 -2.04
CA ASP A 35 9.60 10.73 -2.01
C ASP A 35 8.92 11.34 -3.24
N VAL A 36 7.76 10.77 -3.57
CA VAL A 36 6.85 11.28 -4.59
C VAL A 36 5.54 11.69 -3.95
N ARG A 37 5.17 12.95 -4.09
CA ARG A 37 3.83 13.46 -3.73
C ARG A 37 2.89 13.37 -4.91
N ILE A 38 1.79 12.66 -4.76
CA ILE A 38 0.75 12.51 -5.78
C ILE A 38 -0.28 13.63 -5.58
N SER A 39 -0.40 14.49 -6.59
CA SER A 39 -1.40 15.56 -6.65
C SER A 39 -2.28 15.38 -7.89
N GLY A 40 -3.52 15.87 -7.87
CA GLY A 40 -4.42 15.69 -9.01
C GLY A 40 -4.55 14.22 -9.42
N SER A 41 -4.49 13.92 -10.71
CA SER A 41 -4.43 12.52 -11.20
C SER A 41 -3.04 12.22 -11.70
N CYS A 42 -2.35 11.27 -11.09
CA CYS A 42 -1.00 10.86 -11.48
C CYS A 42 -0.92 9.35 -11.78
N SER A 43 -0.17 9.01 -12.82
CA SER A 43 0.25 7.63 -13.10
C SER A 43 1.77 7.47 -12.95
N LEU A 44 2.18 6.51 -12.12
CA LEU A 44 3.56 6.06 -11.99
C LEU A 44 3.68 4.68 -12.64
N SER A 45 4.55 4.53 -13.64
CA SER A 45 4.69 3.25 -14.36
C SER A 45 6.16 2.91 -14.63
N GLU A 46 6.58 1.70 -14.28
CA GLU A 46 7.99 1.28 -14.45
C GLU A 46 8.95 2.24 -13.74
N VAL A 47 8.59 2.70 -12.54
CA VAL A 47 9.42 3.61 -11.74
C VAL A 47 10.02 2.89 -10.54
N ASN A 48 11.19 3.36 -10.11
CA ASN A 48 11.79 2.96 -8.84
C ASN A 48 11.80 4.18 -7.92
N VAL A 49 10.97 4.20 -6.89
CA VAL A 49 10.93 5.26 -5.87
C VAL A 49 11.81 4.84 -4.71
N ARG A 50 12.86 5.62 -4.41
CA ARG A 50 13.81 5.33 -3.32
C ARG A 50 13.34 5.80 -1.94
N GLY A 51 12.19 6.47 -1.88
CA GLY A 51 11.50 6.85 -0.65
C GLY A 51 10.03 6.44 -0.72
N ASP A 52 9.16 7.31 -0.25
CA ASP A 52 7.73 7.02 -0.10
C ASP A 52 6.89 7.56 -1.26
N VAL A 53 5.70 6.97 -1.45
CA VAL A 53 4.64 7.52 -2.30
C VAL A 53 3.55 8.09 -1.42
N ILE A 54 3.43 9.42 -1.41
CA ILE A 54 2.56 10.18 -0.52
C ILE A 54 1.38 10.72 -1.32
N ILE A 55 0.18 10.22 -1.07
CA ILE A 55 -1.02 10.61 -1.81
C ILE A 55 -1.70 11.78 -1.12
N LEU A 56 -1.77 12.92 -1.82
CA LEU A 56 -2.36 14.15 -1.29
C LEU A 56 -3.89 14.15 -1.37
N PRO A 57 -4.57 14.98 -0.57
CA PRO A 57 -6.03 15.07 -0.60
C PRO A 57 -6.60 15.36 -1.98
N GLY A 58 -7.66 14.63 -2.34
CA GLY A 58 -8.35 14.74 -3.62
C GLY A 58 -7.62 14.10 -4.80
N ALA A 59 -6.45 13.49 -4.58
CA ALA A 59 -5.66 12.89 -5.65
C ALA A 59 -6.16 11.49 -6.06
N THR A 60 -5.74 11.09 -7.26
CA THR A 60 -5.84 9.73 -7.78
C THR A 60 -4.46 9.23 -8.16
N LEU A 61 -4.13 8.01 -7.75
CA LEU A 61 -2.89 7.32 -8.09
C LEU A 61 -3.19 6.07 -8.92
N THR A 62 -2.47 5.92 -10.03
CA THR A 62 -2.27 4.63 -10.70
C THR A 62 -0.79 4.28 -10.67
N LEU A 63 -0.41 3.28 -9.88
CA LEU A 63 0.97 2.80 -9.75
C LEU A 63 1.08 1.40 -10.37
N THR A 64 1.94 1.23 -11.37
CA THR A 64 2.03 -0.03 -12.14
C THR A 64 3.47 -0.46 -12.39
N ASN A 65 3.75 -1.77 -12.27
CA ASN A 65 5.06 -2.36 -12.60
C ASN A 65 6.24 -1.62 -11.96
N SER A 66 6.08 -1.16 -10.72
CA SER A 66 7.03 -0.25 -10.06
C SER A 66 7.54 -0.83 -8.73
N VAL A 67 8.65 -0.29 -8.26
CA VAL A 67 9.21 -0.60 -6.94
C VAL A 67 9.19 0.66 -6.09
N VAL A 68 8.72 0.54 -4.85
CA VAL A 68 8.77 1.59 -3.82
C VAL A 68 9.59 1.04 -2.67
N ASP A 69 10.71 1.70 -2.36
CA ASP A 69 11.63 1.28 -1.29
C ASP A 69 11.05 1.56 0.11
N GLY A 70 10.20 2.57 0.23
CA GLY A 70 9.44 2.87 1.45
C GLY A 70 7.96 2.51 1.34
N ASP A 71 7.13 3.43 1.83
CA ASP A 71 5.69 3.22 2.04
C ASP A 71 4.83 3.84 0.92
N VAL A 72 3.57 3.39 0.84
CA VAL A 72 2.53 4.09 0.07
C VAL A 72 1.48 4.60 1.06
N GLU A 73 1.52 5.89 1.36
CA GLU A 73 0.68 6.48 2.42
C GLU A 73 -0.32 7.53 1.90
N SER A 74 -1.50 7.55 2.52
CA SER A 74 -2.48 8.62 2.43
C SER A 74 -3.11 8.88 3.78
N ARG A 75 -3.12 10.14 4.23
CA ARG A 75 -3.78 10.53 5.50
C ARG A 75 -5.17 11.14 5.32
N ASN A 76 -5.60 11.49 4.11
CA ASN A 76 -6.92 12.09 3.92
C ASN A 76 -7.43 12.12 2.48
N ARG A 77 -8.72 11.83 2.29
CA ARG A 77 -9.58 12.26 1.17
C ARG A 77 -9.05 12.01 -0.24
N PHE A 78 -8.29 10.95 -0.47
CA PHE A 78 -7.96 10.53 -1.84
C PHE A 78 -9.20 9.99 -2.57
N LYS A 79 -9.24 10.15 -3.89
CA LYS A 79 -10.35 9.71 -4.73
C LYS A 79 -10.21 8.26 -5.16
N GLU A 80 -9.02 7.85 -5.57
CA GLU A 80 -8.77 6.48 -6.03
C GLU A 80 -7.29 6.12 -5.93
N VAL A 81 -7.00 4.90 -5.49
CA VAL A 81 -5.68 4.28 -5.57
C VAL A 81 -5.82 2.97 -6.33
N VAL A 82 -5.06 2.85 -7.43
CA VAL A 82 -4.94 1.64 -8.22
C VAL A 82 -3.48 1.23 -8.25
N MET A 83 -3.18 0.04 -7.75
CA MET A 83 -1.83 -0.51 -7.68
C MET A 83 -1.83 -1.89 -8.34
N ILE A 84 -1.02 -2.06 -9.39
CA ILE A 84 -0.95 -3.30 -10.16
C ILE A 84 0.49 -3.74 -10.36
N LYS A 85 0.82 -4.98 -9.96
CA LYS A 85 2.15 -5.60 -10.21
C LYS A 85 3.32 -4.79 -9.66
N ASN A 86 3.17 -4.24 -8.46
CA ASN A 86 4.25 -3.50 -7.81
C ASN A 86 4.92 -4.33 -6.71
N THR A 87 6.13 -3.92 -6.34
CA THR A 87 6.80 -4.33 -5.11
C THR A 87 6.88 -3.12 -4.18
N ILE A 88 6.27 -3.21 -3.01
CA ILE A 88 6.34 -2.20 -1.94
C ILE A 88 7.14 -2.82 -0.81
N ASN A 89 8.29 -2.22 -0.48
CA ASN A 89 9.20 -2.74 0.53
C ASN A 89 8.78 -2.36 1.96
N GLY A 90 8.00 -1.31 2.12
CA GLY A 90 7.36 -0.92 3.38
C GLY A 90 5.87 -1.30 3.43
N ASP A 91 5.10 -0.41 4.07
CA ASP A 91 3.66 -0.54 4.35
C ASP A 91 2.79 0.17 3.29
N VAL A 92 1.51 -0.17 3.29
CA VAL A 92 0.48 0.54 2.52
C VAL A 92 -0.62 1.02 3.46
N ASP A 93 -0.58 2.31 3.80
CA ASP A 93 -1.48 2.93 4.78
C ASP A 93 -2.39 3.96 4.10
N LEU A 94 -3.66 3.61 3.91
CA LEU A 94 -4.60 4.45 3.17
C LEU A 94 -5.80 4.83 4.02
N GLU A 95 -5.79 6.08 4.49
CA GLU A 95 -6.86 6.65 5.29
C GLU A 95 -7.80 7.55 4.48
N ARG A 96 -9.11 7.42 4.77
CA ARG A 96 -10.20 8.30 4.33
C ARG A 96 -10.30 8.42 2.81
N GLY A 97 -10.23 7.30 2.10
CA GLY A 97 -10.34 7.23 0.65
C GLY A 97 -11.74 6.94 0.10
N THR A 98 -11.89 7.00 -1.21
CA THR A 98 -13.12 6.55 -1.88
C THR A 98 -12.99 5.14 -2.48
N ARG A 99 -11.98 4.89 -3.34
CA ARG A 99 -11.80 3.57 -3.99
C ARG A 99 -10.36 3.10 -3.90
N VAL A 100 -10.17 1.82 -3.60
CA VAL A 100 -8.85 1.17 -3.56
C VAL A 100 -8.90 -0.11 -4.39
N ARG A 101 -7.91 -0.31 -5.25
CA ARG A 101 -7.75 -1.57 -5.99
C ARG A 101 -6.27 -1.98 -6.02
N LEU A 102 -5.96 -3.05 -5.32
CA LEU A 102 -4.64 -3.68 -5.25
C LEU A 102 -4.69 -5.01 -5.98
N VAL A 103 -3.94 -5.15 -7.07
CA VAL A 103 -3.88 -6.38 -7.87
C VAL A 103 -2.45 -6.84 -8.10
N GLU A 104 -2.16 -8.11 -7.79
CA GLU A 104 -0.87 -8.74 -8.09
C GLU A 104 0.34 -7.98 -7.50
N ASN A 105 0.15 -7.28 -6.38
CA ASN A 105 1.25 -6.60 -5.70
C ASN A 105 1.94 -7.55 -4.71
N THR A 106 3.23 -7.28 -4.49
CA THR A 106 3.97 -7.79 -3.32
C THR A 106 4.18 -6.63 -2.36
N VAL A 107 3.69 -6.77 -1.13
CA VAL A 107 3.89 -5.81 -0.03
C VAL A 107 4.66 -6.54 1.07
N HIS A 108 5.84 -6.02 1.41
CA HIS A 108 6.70 -6.64 2.43
C HIS A 108 6.32 -6.24 3.86
N GLY A 109 5.58 -5.14 4.03
CA GLY A 109 4.98 -4.74 5.29
C GLY A 109 3.50 -5.14 5.41
N ASN A 110 2.76 -4.31 6.13
CA ASN A 110 1.34 -4.38 6.37
C ASN A 110 0.55 -3.61 5.32
N VAL A 111 -0.76 -3.87 5.26
CA VAL A 111 -1.69 -3.06 4.49
C VAL A 111 -2.88 -2.67 5.37
N ASP A 112 -3.02 -1.38 5.63
CA ASP A 112 -4.07 -0.83 6.48
C ASP A 112 -4.97 0.12 5.68
N LEU A 113 -6.26 -0.20 5.60
CA LEU A 113 -7.30 0.70 5.08
C LEU A 113 -8.19 1.19 6.21
N GLU A 114 -8.29 2.51 6.41
CA GLU A 114 -9.25 3.11 7.35
C GLU A 114 -10.20 4.09 6.63
N TYR A 115 -11.50 4.00 6.91
CA TYR A 115 -12.53 4.91 6.39
C TYR A 115 -12.65 4.95 4.85
N THR A 116 -12.56 3.80 4.17
CA THR A 116 -12.82 3.72 2.73
C THR A 116 -14.32 3.85 2.45
N SER A 117 -14.74 4.97 1.87
CA SER A 117 -16.16 5.30 1.65
C SER A 117 -16.80 4.63 0.44
N GLY A 118 -16.02 3.94 -0.37
CA GLY A 118 -16.48 3.17 -1.53
C GLY A 118 -15.88 1.78 -1.53
N GLU A 119 -15.58 1.24 -2.71
CA GLU A 119 -15.11 -0.15 -2.84
C GLU A 119 -13.61 -0.30 -2.58
N ALA A 120 -13.25 -1.35 -1.86
CA ALA A 120 -11.88 -1.86 -1.77
C ALA A 120 -11.79 -3.26 -2.43
N GLU A 121 -10.86 -3.41 -3.38
CA GLU A 121 -10.61 -4.68 -4.06
C GLU A 121 -9.15 -5.10 -3.89
N PHE A 122 -8.95 -6.35 -3.45
CA PHE A 122 -7.67 -7.00 -3.29
C PHE A 122 -7.69 -8.31 -4.06
N ASP A 123 -6.92 -8.40 -5.14
CA ASP A 123 -6.89 -9.57 -6.02
C ASP A 123 -5.46 -10.07 -6.25
N ARG A 124 -5.19 -11.31 -5.86
CA ARG A 124 -3.88 -11.99 -6.06
C ARG A 124 -2.68 -11.23 -5.48
N ASN A 125 -2.85 -10.51 -4.37
CA ASN A 125 -1.71 -9.86 -3.69
C ASN A 125 -0.97 -10.85 -2.78
N ARG A 126 0.31 -10.57 -2.55
CA ARG A 126 1.13 -11.19 -1.50
C ARG A 126 1.51 -10.14 -0.48
N ILE A 127 1.08 -10.32 0.75
CA ILE A 127 1.30 -9.41 1.88
C ILE A 127 2.07 -10.18 2.94
N SER A 128 3.28 -9.72 3.27
CA SER A 128 4.15 -10.39 4.25
C SER A 128 3.73 -10.10 5.69
N GLY A 129 3.10 -8.94 5.94
CA GLY A 129 2.52 -8.59 7.23
C GLY A 129 1.02 -8.86 7.29
N ASP A 130 0.34 -8.00 8.03
CA ASP A 130 -1.11 -8.03 8.28
C ASP A 130 -1.88 -7.29 7.18
N LEU A 131 -3.15 -7.66 7.01
CA LEU A 131 -4.12 -6.90 6.21
C LEU A 131 -5.29 -6.46 7.09
N LYS A 132 -5.46 -5.15 7.27
CA LYS A 132 -6.57 -4.57 8.03
C LYS A 132 -7.48 -3.75 7.14
N ILE A 133 -8.78 -3.98 7.26
CA ILE A 133 -9.80 -3.08 6.69
C ILE A 133 -10.76 -2.66 7.80
N ASP A 134 -10.71 -1.37 8.11
CA ASP A 134 -11.46 -0.76 9.18
C ASP A 134 -12.38 0.39 8.70
N LYS A 135 -13.64 0.39 9.17
CA LYS A 135 -14.64 1.42 8.84
C LYS A 135 -14.85 1.63 7.33
N GLY A 136 -14.72 0.57 6.54
CA GLY A 136 -14.92 0.56 5.09
C GLY A 136 -16.36 0.26 4.66
N GLN A 137 -16.62 0.39 3.34
CA GLN A 137 -17.84 -0.09 2.71
C GLN A 137 -17.66 -1.52 2.16
N THR A 138 -17.92 -1.72 0.87
CA THR A 138 -17.82 -3.04 0.23
C THR A 138 -16.35 -3.40 0.02
N SER A 139 -15.93 -4.56 0.49
CA SER A 139 -14.58 -5.07 0.26
C SER A 139 -14.60 -6.46 -0.36
N ARG A 140 -13.78 -6.66 -1.39
CA ARG A 140 -13.59 -7.93 -2.08
C ARG A 140 -12.13 -8.36 -1.95
N LEU A 141 -11.91 -9.49 -1.29
CA LEU A 141 -10.59 -10.08 -1.12
C LEU A 141 -10.59 -11.42 -1.85
N ASN A 142 -9.87 -11.50 -2.96
CA ASN A 142 -9.80 -12.67 -3.81
C ASN A 142 -8.35 -13.17 -3.96
N ALA A 143 -8.14 -14.45 -3.66
CA ALA A 143 -6.89 -15.15 -3.95
C ALA A 143 -5.62 -14.46 -3.37
N ASN A 144 -5.72 -13.75 -2.25
CA ASN A 144 -4.58 -13.12 -1.61
C ASN A 144 -3.83 -14.11 -0.71
N THR A 145 -2.52 -13.92 -0.58
CA THR A 145 -1.70 -14.60 0.43
C THR A 145 -1.24 -13.58 1.47
N ILE A 146 -1.62 -13.80 2.73
CA ILE A 146 -1.33 -12.92 3.86
C ILE A 146 -0.57 -13.75 4.88
N SER A 147 0.65 -13.32 5.19
CA SER A 147 1.53 -14.03 6.12
C SER A 147 1.26 -13.67 7.58
N GLY A 148 0.69 -12.50 7.84
CA GLY A 148 0.16 -12.12 9.14
C GLY A 148 -1.33 -12.42 9.29
N ASP A 149 -2.01 -11.56 10.05
CA ASP A 149 -3.43 -11.60 10.35
C ASP A 149 -4.26 -10.91 9.27
N LEU A 150 -5.52 -11.33 9.13
CA LEU A 150 -6.53 -10.62 8.35
C LEU A 150 -7.62 -10.10 9.29
N GLU A 151 -7.64 -8.78 9.46
CA GLU A 151 -8.57 -8.08 10.34
C GLU A 151 -9.63 -7.28 9.55
N LEU A 152 -10.90 -7.61 9.76
CA LEU A 152 -12.02 -6.86 9.18
C LEU A 152 -12.87 -6.28 10.31
N GLU A 153 -12.77 -4.97 10.50
CA GLU A 153 -13.44 -4.29 11.61
C GLU A 153 -14.43 -3.22 11.15
N ARG A 154 -15.59 -3.17 11.81
CA ARG A 154 -16.50 -2.01 11.76
C ARG A 154 -16.90 -1.56 10.35
N ASN A 155 -16.90 -2.50 9.39
CA ASN A 155 -17.27 -2.23 8.00
C ASN A 155 -18.79 -2.24 7.84
N THR A 156 -19.30 -1.30 7.04
CA THR A 156 -20.75 -1.15 6.80
C THR A 156 -21.22 -1.73 5.46
N GLY A 157 -20.31 -2.01 4.54
CA GLY A 157 -20.64 -2.66 3.27
C GLY A 157 -20.45 -4.18 3.30
N ARG A 158 -20.63 -4.81 2.14
CA ARG A 158 -20.48 -6.27 2.00
C ARG A 158 -19.01 -6.67 2.04
N LEU A 159 -18.69 -7.71 2.80
CA LEU A 159 -17.36 -8.30 2.87
C LEU A 159 -17.38 -9.66 2.17
N LEU A 160 -16.64 -9.76 1.06
CA LEU A 160 -16.56 -10.96 0.22
C LEU A 160 -15.12 -11.49 0.20
N LEU A 161 -14.88 -12.63 0.82
CA LEU A 161 -13.56 -13.25 0.94
C LEU A 161 -13.57 -14.58 0.21
N SER A 162 -12.82 -14.73 -0.87
CA SER A 162 -12.74 -15.97 -1.63
C SER A 162 -11.29 -16.38 -1.90
N GLY A 163 -10.97 -17.65 -1.64
CA GLY A 163 -9.68 -18.23 -2.02
C GLY A 163 -8.46 -17.62 -1.33
N ASN A 164 -8.62 -16.90 -0.22
CA ASN A 164 -7.48 -16.29 0.48
C ASN A 164 -6.73 -17.33 1.33
N HIS A 165 -5.42 -17.16 1.46
CA HIS A 165 -4.58 -17.92 2.37
C HIS A 165 -4.00 -17.00 3.44
N VAL A 166 -4.40 -17.19 4.70
CA VAL A 166 -3.97 -16.40 5.86
C VAL A 166 -3.17 -17.29 6.79
N SER A 167 -1.91 -16.93 7.05
CA SER A 167 -1.06 -17.70 7.95
C SER A 167 -1.33 -17.39 9.43
N GLY A 168 -1.73 -16.16 9.73
CA GLY A 168 -2.20 -15.74 11.05
C GLY A 168 -3.67 -16.04 11.31
N ASP A 169 -4.27 -15.24 12.20
CA ASP A 169 -5.68 -15.26 12.56
C ASP A 169 -6.52 -14.51 11.51
N LEU A 170 -7.77 -14.95 11.32
CA LEU A 170 -8.81 -14.24 10.57
C LEU A 170 -9.83 -13.70 11.58
N GLU A 171 -9.77 -12.41 11.89
CA GLU A 171 -10.67 -11.76 12.84
C GLU A 171 -11.66 -10.82 12.15
N CYS A 172 -12.95 -11.01 12.45
CA CYS A 172 -14.01 -10.16 11.92
C CYS A 172 -14.90 -9.66 13.05
N LYS A 173 -14.94 -8.34 13.25
CA LYS A 173 -15.54 -7.75 14.43
C LYS A 173 -16.35 -6.51 14.13
N ARG A 174 -17.57 -6.45 14.66
CA ARG A 174 -18.47 -5.29 14.58
C ARG A 174 -18.76 -4.84 13.14
N ASN A 175 -18.60 -5.71 12.14
CA ASN A 175 -19.07 -5.44 10.79
C ASN A 175 -20.60 -5.50 10.77
N SER A 176 -21.24 -4.63 10.00
CA SER A 176 -22.70 -4.56 9.91
C SER A 176 -23.35 -5.85 9.41
N GLN A 177 -22.61 -6.62 8.59
CA GLN A 177 -23.00 -7.91 8.05
C GLN A 177 -21.87 -8.90 8.30
N ASN A 178 -22.22 -10.18 8.47
CA ASN A 178 -21.20 -11.22 8.53
C ASN A 178 -20.48 -11.33 7.17
N PRO A 179 -19.15 -11.45 7.16
CA PRO A 179 -18.43 -11.71 5.92
C PRO A 179 -18.87 -13.03 5.28
N THR A 180 -18.80 -13.08 3.96
CA THR A 180 -19.23 -14.25 3.17
C THR A 180 -18.15 -14.63 2.16
N GLY A 181 -18.22 -15.87 1.69
CA GLY A 181 -17.34 -16.39 0.64
C GLY A 181 -16.83 -17.79 0.99
N ASN A 182 -15.88 -18.29 0.20
CA ASN A 182 -15.53 -19.70 0.19
C ASN A 182 -14.03 -19.91 -0.07
N GLN A 183 -13.55 -21.13 0.18
CA GLN A 183 -12.17 -21.55 -0.12
C GLN A 183 -11.09 -20.73 0.60
N ASN A 184 -11.41 -20.07 1.72
CA ASN A 184 -10.41 -19.40 2.54
C ASN A 184 -9.70 -20.41 3.44
N GLN A 185 -8.37 -20.41 3.39
CA GLN A 185 -7.50 -21.24 4.20
C GLN A 185 -6.86 -20.35 5.26
N VAL A 186 -7.04 -20.71 6.53
CA VAL A 186 -6.50 -19.95 7.66
C VAL A 186 -5.74 -20.94 8.54
N THR A 187 -4.45 -20.68 8.76
CA THR A 187 -3.59 -21.53 9.61
C THR A 187 -3.80 -21.22 11.08
N GLY A 188 -4.00 -19.94 11.44
CA GLY A 188 -4.44 -19.52 12.75
C GLY A 188 -5.93 -19.79 13.00
N ARG A 189 -6.54 -18.96 13.85
CA ARG A 189 -7.94 -19.08 14.25
C ARG A 189 -8.84 -18.18 13.42
N LYS A 190 -10.06 -18.66 13.16
CA LYS A 190 -11.15 -17.84 12.64
C LYS A 190 -11.96 -17.32 13.82
N MET A 191 -12.10 -16.00 13.94
CA MET A 191 -12.64 -15.33 15.11
C MET A 191 -13.80 -14.37 14.77
N GLY A 192 -14.67 -14.17 15.76
CA GLY A 192 -15.82 -13.28 15.65
C GLY A 192 -16.79 -13.72 14.54
N GLN A 193 -17.18 -12.77 13.68
CA GLN A 193 -18.14 -13.01 12.59
C GLN A 193 -17.60 -13.95 11.50
N CYS A 194 -16.28 -14.21 11.50
CA CYS A 194 -15.64 -15.10 10.53
C CYS A 194 -15.43 -16.52 11.05
N SER A 195 -15.88 -16.86 12.27
CA SER A 195 -15.59 -18.15 12.91
C SER A 195 -16.08 -19.38 12.13
N ASN A 196 -17.07 -19.22 11.25
CA ASN A 196 -17.69 -20.30 10.48
C ASN A 196 -17.31 -20.26 8.98
N MET A 197 -16.31 -19.45 8.59
CA MET A 197 -15.81 -19.36 7.22
C MET A 197 -14.74 -20.40 6.92
#